data_AF-M0DKW8-F1
#
_entry.id   AF-M0DKW8-F1
#
_cell.length_a   1.000
_cell.length_b   1.000
_cell.length_c   1.000
_cell.angle_alpha   90.00
_cell.angle_beta   90.00
_cell.angle_gamma   90.00
#
_symmetry.space_group_name_H-M   'P 1'
#
loop_
_entity.id
_entity.type
_entity.pdbx_description
1 polymer ?
#
loop_
_entity_poly.entity_id
_entity_poly.type
_entity_poly.pdbx_seq_one_letter_code
_entity_poly.pdbx_strand_id
1 'polypeptide(L)'
;MATDDRSYPSRGYSGLRQDVRRYNAALDARLQHRWGISVKLWKVLRATTDLVAVMLAGYAMWLGADPGVALLVIAAVVVGVEAVEVIVAQGEESSTG
;
A
#
# COMPACT_ATOMS: atom_id res chain seq x y z
N MET A 1 -4.57 -11.41 -44.77
CA MET A 1 -3.49 -12.15 -44.07
C MET A 1 -2.21 -11.36 -44.34
N ALA A 2 -1.65 -10.56 -43.44
CA ALA A 2 -1.66 -10.54 -41.98
C ALA A 2 -1.74 -9.09 -41.45
N THR A 3 -2.52 -8.86 -40.41
CA THR A 3 -2.44 -7.67 -39.57
C THR A 3 -1.44 -7.97 -38.45
N ASP A 4 -0.18 -7.61 -38.65
CA ASP A 4 0.82 -7.52 -37.58
C ASP A 4 0.57 -6.19 -36.84
N ASP A 5 -0.51 -6.15 -36.06
CA ASP A 5 -0.81 -5.08 -35.12
C ASP A 5 -0.06 -5.35 -33.81
N ARG A 6 1.27 -5.19 -33.86
CA ARG A 6 2.09 -5.08 -32.65
C ARG A 6 2.03 -3.63 -32.18
N SER A 7 0.85 -3.25 -31.69
CA SER A 7 0.66 -2.09 -30.83
C SER A 7 1.46 -2.29 -29.54
N TYR A 8 2.73 -1.88 -29.53
CA TYR A 8 3.48 -1.74 -28.28
C TYR A 8 2.88 -0.56 -27.49
N PRO A 9 2.63 -0.77 -26.19
CA PRO A 9 1.72 0.06 -25.41
C PRO A 9 2.33 1.44 -25.18
N SER A 10 1.52 2.47 -25.37
CA SER A 10 1.82 3.82 -24.91
C SER A 10 2.06 3.79 -23.39
N ARG A 11 3.34 3.73 -22.99
CA ARG A 11 3.81 3.97 -21.61
C ARG A 11 3.64 5.44 -21.25
N GLY A 12 2.43 5.94 -21.39
CA GLY A 12 1.98 7.25 -20.93
C GLY A 12 1.21 7.11 -19.62
N TYR A 13 0.89 8.25 -19.00
CA TYR A 13 0.05 8.38 -17.80
C TYR A 13 -1.20 7.49 -17.76
N SER A 14 -1.74 7.10 -18.92
CA SER A 14 -2.86 6.16 -19.08
C SER A 14 -2.54 4.74 -18.59
N GLY A 15 -1.34 4.21 -18.87
CA GLY A 15 -0.91 2.88 -18.43
C GLY A 15 -0.75 2.79 -16.91
N LEU A 16 -0.03 3.75 -16.31
CA LEU A 16 0.15 3.81 -14.85
C LEU A 16 -1.19 3.93 -14.11
N ARG A 17 -2.12 4.74 -14.64
CA ARG A 17 -3.47 4.86 -14.07
C ARG A 17 -4.27 3.56 -14.18
N GLN A 18 -4.15 2.82 -15.28
CA GLN A 18 -4.78 1.52 -15.43
C GLN A 18 -4.19 0.49 -14.49
N ASP A 19 -2.86 0.46 -14.33
CA ASP A 19 -2.18 -0.45 -13.41
C ASP A 19 -2.59 -0.19 -11.97
N VAL A 20 -2.62 1.08 -11.55
CA VAL A 20 -3.10 1.48 -10.21
C VAL A 20 -4.57 1.10 -10.01
N ARG A 21 -5.42 1.26 -11.03
CA ARG A 21 -6.82 0.84 -10.95
C ARG A 21 -6.96 -0.68 -10.83
N ARG A 22 -6.19 -1.44 -11.60
CA ARG A 22 -6.20 -2.91 -11.58
C ARG A 22 -5.72 -3.43 -10.24
N TYR A 23 -4.63 -2.85 -9.71
CA TYR A 23 -4.13 -3.16 -8.38
C TYR A 23 -5.17 -2.82 -7.30
N ASN A 24 -5.75 -1.62 -7.32
CA ASN A 24 -6.78 -1.25 -6.34
C ASN A 24 -8.00 -2.18 -6.43
N ALA A 25 -8.45 -2.58 -7.62
CA ALA A 25 -9.59 -3.49 -7.76
C ALA A 25 -9.29 -4.88 -7.18
N ALA A 26 -8.09 -5.41 -7.42
CA ALA A 26 -7.65 -6.69 -6.84
C ALA A 26 -7.53 -6.61 -5.31
N LEU A 27 -6.99 -5.50 -4.80
CA LEU A 27 -6.89 -5.25 -3.36
C LEU A 27 -8.27 -5.10 -2.71
N ASP A 28 -9.24 -4.47 -3.39
CA ASP A 28 -10.61 -4.28 -2.90
C ASP A 28 -11.34 -5.61 -2.73
N ALA A 29 -11.26 -6.49 -3.73
CA ALA A 29 -11.82 -7.83 -3.62
C ALA A 29 -11.25 -8.61 -2.42
N ARG A 30 -9.94 -8.52 -2.18
CA ARG A 30 -9.24 -9.24 -1.12
C ARG A 30 -9.50 -8.66 0.27
N LEU A 31 -9.47 -7.33 0.40
CA LEU A 31 -9.80 -6.64 1.65
C LEU A 31 -11.25 -6.88 2.04
N GLN A 32 -12.16 -6.87 1.06
CA GLN A 32 -13.57 -7.16 1.29
C GLN A 32 -13.79 -8.63 1.69
N HIS A 33 -13.07 -9.57 1.07
CA HIS A 33 -13.16 -10.99 1.42
C HIS A 33 -12.59 -11.29 2.81
N ARG A 34 -11.42 -10.72 3.17
CA ARG A 34 -10.72 -11.03 4.42
C ARG A 34 -11.24 -10.24 5.62
N TRP A 35 -11.62 -8.98 5.43
CA TRP A 35 -11.95 -8.04 6.51
C TRP A 35 -13.25 -7.27 6.30
N GLY A 36 -13.93 -7.45 5.16
CA GLY A 36 -15.20 -6.75 4.88
C GLY A 36 -15.04 -5.25 4.62
N ILE A 37 -13.81 -4.76 4.36
CA ILE A 37 -13.52 -3.34 4.18
C ILE A 37 -13.15 -3.00 2.74
N SER A 38 -13.43 -1.76 2.32
CA SER A 38 -13.01 -1.25 1.01
C SER A 38 -11.56 -0.73 1.03
N VAL A 39 -10.92 -0.69 -0.14
CA VAL A 39 -9.59 -0.08 -0.36
C VAL A 39 -9.55 1.37 0.07
N LYS A 40 -10.64 2.12 -0.10
CA LYS A 40 -10.70 3.51 0.36
C LYS A 40 -10.58 3.58 1.88
N LEU A 41 -11.31 2.74 2.59
CA LEU A 41 -11.25 2.68 4.05
C LEU A 41 -9.88 2.22 4.53
N TRP A 42 -9.29 1.21 3.87
CA TRP A 42 -7.93 0.77 4.15
C TRP A 42 -6.89 1.88 3.99
N LYS A 43 -6.95 2.64 2.87
CA LYS A 43 -6.04 3.77 2.62
C LYS A 43 -6.22 4.89 3.63
N VAL A 44 -7.44 5.13 4.10
CA VAL A 44 -7.70 6.10 5.18
C VAL A 44 -7.06 5.63 6.49
N LEU A 45 -7.26 4.38 6.88
CA LEU A 45 -6.64 3.82 8.09
C LEU A 45 -5.12 3.94 8.03
N ARG A 46 -4.51 3.56 6.92
CA ARG A 46 -3.07 3.70 6.69
C ARG A 46 -2.60 5.15 6.86
N ALA A 47 -3.24 6.10 6.18
CA ALA A 47 -2.89 7.52 6.30
C ALA A 47 -3.05 8.04 7.73
N THR A 48 -4.07 7.59 8.46
CA THR A 48 -4.24 7.96 9.88
C THR A 48 -3.17 7.37 10.79
N THR A 49 -2.77 6.11 10.56
CA THR A 49 -1.69 5.48 11.33
C THR A 49 -0.36 6.18 11.09
N ASP A 50 -0.03 6.49 9.83
CA ASP A 50 1.20 7.22 9.48
C ASP A 50 1.21 8.62 10.11
N LEU A 51 0.08 9.33 10.08
CA LEU A 51 -0.06 10.64 10.71
C LEU A 51 0.16 10.57 12.23
N VAL A 52 -0.47 9.60 12.91
CA VAL A 52 -0.32 9.40 14.35
C VAL A 52 1.12 9.02 14.70
N ALA A 53 1.76 8.15 13.91
CA ALA A 53 3.15 7.77 14.11
C ALA A 53 4.09 8.98 14.03
N VAL A 54 3.90 9.85 13.02
CA VAL A 54 4.68 11.09 12.87
C VAL A 54 4.44 12.05 14.04
N MET A 55 3.18 12.22 14.47
CA MET A 55 2.87 13.07 15.63
C MET A 55 3.50 12.56 16.91
N LEU A 56 3.38 11.26 17.20
CA LEU A 56 3.97 10.64 18.39
C LEU A 56 5.49 10.76 18.40
N ALA A 57 6.14 10.59 17.25
CA ALA A 57 7.58 10.75 17.17
C ALA A 57 8.01 12.21 17.36
N GLY A 58 7.28 13.17 16.78
CA GLY A 58 7.53 14.59 17.04
C GLY A 58 7.37 14.94 18.52
N TYR A 59 6.36 14.39 19.17
CA TYR A 59 6.15 14.55 20.61
C TYR A 59 7.26 13.89 21.44
N ALA A 60 7.71 12.69 21.06
CA ALA A 60 8.82 12.01 21.71
C ALA A 60 10.12 12.82 21.59
N MET A 61 10.42 13.35 20.41
CA MET A 61 11.57 14.24 20.20
C MET A 61 11.45 15.51 21.05
N TRP A 62 10.25 16.08 21.18
CA TRP A 62 10.00 17.23 22.04
C TRP A 62 10.25 16.93 23.53
N LEU A 63 9.96 15.70 23.97
CA LEU A 63 10.31 15.20 25.31
C LEU A 63 11.80 14.83 25.47
N GLY A 64 12.62 15.00 24.44
CA GLY A 64 14.06 14.75 24.47
C GLY A 64 14.48 13.35 23.99
N ALA A 65 13.60 12.60 23.33
CA ALA A 65 13.99 11.35 22.68
C ALA A 65 14.98 11.60 21.55
N ASP A 66 15.89 10.65 21.34
CA ASP A 66 16.84 10.70 20.23
C ASP A 66 16.09 10.73 18.87
N PRO A 67 16.35 11.73 18.00
CA PRO A 67 15.67 11.84 16.71
C PRO A 67 15.92 10.63 15.79
N GLY A 68 17.11 10.03 15.86
CA GLY A 68 17.45 8.85 15.06
C GLY A 68 16.60 7.64 15.43
N VAL A 69 16.45 7.37 16.74
CA VAL A 69 15.57 6.32 17.26
C VAL A 69 14.11 6.59 16.90
N ALA A 70 13.65 7.83 17.07
CA ALA A 70 12.27 8.18 16.76
C ALA A 70 11.94 8.02 15.26
N LEU A 71 12.85 8.42 14.36
CA LEU A 71 12.71 8.19 12.91
C LEU A 71 12.72 6.70 12.55
N LEU A 72 13.60 5.91 13.19
CA LEU A 72 13.68 4.47 12.95
C LEU A 72 12.38 3.77 13.37
N VAL A 73 11.79 4.17 14.49
CA VAL A 73 10.50 3.64 14.96
C VAL A 73 9.38 4.01 13.99
N ILE A 74 9.31 5.26 13.52
CA ILE A 74 8.31 5.65 12.48
C ILE A 74 8.49 4.81 11.23
N ALA A 75 9.72 4.68 10.73
CA ALA A 75 10.01 3.91 9.54
C ALA A 75 9.56 2.45 9.69
N ALA A 76 9.82 1.83 10.85
CA ALA A 76 9.36 0.48 11.16
C ALA A 76 7.83 0.36 11.17
N VAL A 77 7.13 1.34 11.72
CA VAL A 77 5.64 1.37 11.74
C VAL A 77 5.09 1.50 10.32
N VAL A 78 5.60 2.45 9.53
CA VAL A 78 5.16 2.69 8.15
C VAL A 78 5.38 1.45 7.28
N VAL A 79 6.59 0.86 7.34
CA VAL A 79 6.93 -0.36 6.61
C VAL A 79 6.09 -1.55 7.08
N GLY A 80 5.80 -1.65 8.37
CA GLY A 80 4.95 -2.72 8.91
C GLY A 80 3.54 -2.68 8.33
N VAL A 81 2.92 -1.50 8.26
CA VAL A 81 1.59 -1.32 7.67
C VAL A 81 1.60 -1.61 6.17
N GLU A 82 2.66 -1.20 5.45
CA GLU A 82 2.86 -1.56 4.05
C GLU A 82 3.02 -3.08 3.84
N ALA A 83 3.78 -3.74 4.71
CA ALA A 83 3.99 -5.18 4.63
C ALA A 83 2.68 -5.95 4.78
N VAL A 84 1.75 -5.47 5.63
CA VAL A 84 0.40 -6.05 5.73
C VAL A 84 -0.35 -5.95 4.41
N GLU A 85 -0.27 -4.82 3.71
CA GLU A 85 -0.89 -4.65 2.38
C GLU A 85 -0.31 -5.63 1.36
N VAL A 86 1.02 -5.81 1.35
CA VAL A 86 1.72 -6.77 0.48
C VAL A 86 1.31 -8.21 0.82
N ILE A 87 1.26 -8.59 2.09
CA ILE A 87 0.85 -9.93 2.52
C ILE A 87 -0.60 -10.21 2.13
N VAL A 88 -1.50 -9.23 2.25
CA VAL A 88 -2.89 -9.35 1.79
C VAL A 88 -2.96 -9.46 0.26
N ALA A 89 -2.09 -8.75 -0.45
CA ALA A 89 -1.96 -8.86 -1.89
C ALA A 89 -1.29 -10.16 -2.36
N GLN A 90 -0.49 -10.84 -1.54
CA GLN A 90 0.21 -12.07 -1.92
C GLN A 90 -0.46 -13.35 -1.40
N GLY A 91 -1.22 -13.27 -0.31
CA GLY A 91 -1.78 -14.42 0.42
C GLY A 91 -2.80 -15.29 -0.31
N GLU A 92 -3.01 -15.11 -1.61
CA GLU A 92 -3.85 -15.98 -2.45
C GLU A 92 -3.07 -16.78 -3.51
N GLU A 93 -1.77 -16.53 -3.71
CA GLU A 93 -0.98 -17.35 -4.65
C GLU A 93 -0.63 -18.74 -4.07
N SER A 94 -0.92 -18.97 -2.78
CA SER A 94 -0.45 -20.16 -2.02
C SER A 94 -1.47 -21.30 -1.85
N SER A 95 -2.65 -21.27 -2.48
CA SER A 95 -3.69 -22.33 -2.31
C SER A 95 -4.13 -23.01 -3.61
N THR A 96 -3.32 -22.96 -4.65
CA THR A 96 -3.45 -23.85 -5.83
C THR A 96 -2.11 -24.53 -6.08
N GLY A 97 -1.83 -25.55 -5.26
CA GLY A 97 -0.73 -26.49 -5.41
C GLY A 97 -1.20 -27.87 -4.99
#